data_AF-A0A962XUT4-F1
#
_entry.id   AF-A0A962XUT4-F1
#
_cell.length_a   1.000
_cell.length_b   1.000
_cell.length_c   1.000
_cell.angle_alpha   90.00
_cell.angle_beta   90.00
_cell.angle_gamma   90.00
#
_symmetry.space_group_name_H-M   'P 1'
#
loop_
_entity.id
_entity.type
_entity.pdbx_description
1 polymer ?
#
loop_
_entity_poly.entity_id
_entity_poly.type
_entity_poly.pdbx_seq_one_letter_code
_entity_poly.pdbx_strand_id
1 'polypeptide(L)'
;MGIRKTWMLAQILSVATCLVAPAVSCATAIASTFDVDAEGWTANPGQGSLAFISTGGNPGGHVRITDIGAGINNGFASGAFVGPQFLGNQSVFDGGTLSLDMATFAGGGGTFASFGTILLTGNGSTVTIDVATSAPAGGWQSFSASLDAASWGVSQTDWLGILSDVTSIGIATDAFDGADTIGIDNFQFQIDDNAIPAPATLALLSLGLGLGLSAAKWCRHPSRLVSRP
;
A
#
# COMPACT_ATOMS: atom_id res chain seq x y z
N MET A 1 -40.49 -57.02 45.93
CA MET A 1 -41.00 -56.32 44.74
C MET A 1 -40.19 -55.04 44.58
N GLY A 2 -39.13 -55.05 43.75
CA GLY A 2 -38.19 -53.94 43.61
C GLY A 2 -37.79 -53.78 42.14
N ILE A 3 -38.24 -52.68 41.54
CA ILE A 3 -38.14 -52.39 40.11
C ILE A 3 -36.69 -51.97 39.78
N ARG A 4 -36.06 -52.68 38.83
CA ARG A 4 -34.73 -52.36 38.31
C ARG A 4 -34.81 -51.12 37.40
N LYS A 5 -34.15 -50.03 37.78
CA LYS A 5 -33.97 -48.82 36.96
C LYS A 5 -32.81 -49.03 35.99
N THR A 6 -33.13 -49.18 34.71
CA THR A 6 -32.18 -49.14 33.58
C THR A 6 -31.75 -47.70 33.33
N TRP A 7 -30.47 -47.40 33.50
CA TRP A 7 -29.88 -46.11 33.15
C TRP A 7 -29.53 -46.12 31.65
N MET A 8 -30.24 -45.31 30.87
CA MET A 8 -29.83 -44.94 29.51
C MET A 8 -28.69 -43.93 29.60
N LEU A 9 -27.50 -44.31 29.13
CA LEU A 9 -26.38 -43.39 28.90
C LEU A 9 -26.70 -42.54 27.66
N ALA A 10 -27.04 -41.26 27.87
CA ALA A 10 -27.09 -40.26 26.81
C ALA A 10 -25.65 -39.85 26.46
N GLN A 11 -25.19 -40.16 25.25
CA GLN A 11 -23.95 -39.63 24.70
C GLN A 11 -24.16 -38.16 24.32
N ILE A 12 -23.51 -37.27 25.06
CA ILE A 12 -23.42 -35.84 24.72
C ILE A 12 -22.29 -35.68 23.70
N LEU A 13 -22.65 -35.49 22.43
CA LEU A 13 -21.71 -35.09 21.39
C LEU A 13 -21.43 -33.59 21.54
N SER A 14 -20.29 -33.24 22.16
CA SER A 14 -19.83 -31.84 22.19
C SER A 14 -19.29 -31.46 20.82
N VAL A 15 -20.02 -30.62 20.09
CA VAL A 15 -19.52 -29.96 18.89
C VAL A 15 -18.67 -28.77 19.33
N ALA A 16 -17.35 -28.88 19.22
CA ALA A 16 -16.44 -27.76 19.42
C ALA A 16 -16.52 -26.82 18.21
N THR A 17 -17.22 -25.69 18.37
CA THR A 17 -17.26 -24.63 17.35
C THR A 17 -15.94 -23.87 17.40
N CYS A 18 -15.03 -24.15 16.45
CA CYS A 18 -13.80 -23.38 16.30
C CYS A 18 -14.15 -22.03 15.64
N LEU A 19 -14.15 -20.94 16.42
CA LEU A 19 -14.24 -19.58 15.86
C LEU A 19 -12.97 -19.33 15.04
N VAL A 20 -13.08 -19.35 13.71
CA VAL A 20 -12.05 -18.81 12.83
C VAL A 20 -12.26 -17.29 12.78
N ALA A 21 -11.43 -16.54 13.49
CA ALA A 21 -11.38 -15.09 13.32
C ALA A 21 -10.77 -14.77 11.95
N PRO A 22 -11.34 -13.81 11.17
CA PRO A 22 -10.66 -13.32 9.98
C PRO A 22 -9.34 -12.67 10.41
N ALA A 23 -8.24 -13.05 9.77
CA ALA A 23 -6.99 -12.31 9.88
C ALA A 23 -7.22 -10.94 9.24
N VAL A 24 -7.22 -9.89 10.06
CA VAL A 24 -7.16 -8.52 9.56
C VAL A 24 -5.71 -8.29 9.15
N SER A 25 -5.44 -8.24 7.84
CA SER A 25 -4.13 -7.79 7.37
C SER A 25 -4.07 -6.27 7.51
N CYS A 26 -3.02 -5.78 8.16
CA CYS A 26 -2.75 -4.35 8.23
C CYS A 26 -1.79 -3.98 7.10
N ALA A 27 -2.27 -3.21 6.12
CA ALA A 27 -1.40 -2.61 5.12
C ALA A 27 -0.25 -1.87 5.81
N THR A 28 0.98 -2.17 5.39
CA THR A 28 2.15 -1.42 5.85
C THR A 28 2.29 -0.18 4.97
N ALA A 29 2.32 1.00 5.59
CA ALA A 29 2.49 2.25 4.87
C ALA A 29 3.33 3.27 5.66
N ILE A 30 4.09 4.07 4.93
CA ILE A 30 4.71 5.32 5.40
C ILE A 30 4.23 6.46 4.52
N ALA A 31 3.89 7.60 5.13
CA ALA A 31 3.28 8.71 4.42
C ALA A 31 3.80 10.06 4.92
N SER A 32 3.74 11.06 4.03
CA SER A 32 3.75 12.48 4.36
C SER A 32 2.37 13.04 4.07
N THR A 33 1.67 13.52 5.10
CA THR A 33 0.34 14.14 4.96
C THR A 33 0.40 15.65 5.12
N PHE A 34 1.54 16.18 5.58
CA PHE A 34 1.74 17.61 5.81
C PHE A 34 0.61 18.25 6.65
N ASP A 35 0.04 17.53 7.62
CA ASP A 35 -1.05 18.09 8.44
C ASP A 35 -0.55 19.09 9.49
N VAL A 36 0.73 19.02 9.82
CA VAL A 36 1.34 19.78 10.94
C VAL A 36 2.50 20.66 10.46
N ASP A 37 3.39 20.12 9.64
CA ASP A 37 4.58 20.80 9.13
C ASP A 37 5.06 20.19 7.80
N ALA A 38 6.30 20.52 7.39
CA ALA A 38 6.91 20.00 6.16
C ALA A 38 7.49 18.58 6.30
N GLU A 39 7.45 17.97 7.48
CA GLU A 39 7.88 16.58 7.74
C GLU A 39 9.33 16.29 7.30
N GLY A 40 10.19 17.30 7.38
CA GLY A 40 11.60 17.22 6.99
C GLY A 40 11.87 17.31 5.48
N TRP A 41 10.85 17.56 4.66
CA TRP A 41 11.01 17.78 3.23
C TRP A 41 11.83 19.05 2.94
N THR A 42 12.57 19.01 1.85
CA THR A 42 13.39 20.15 1.40
C THR A 42 13.21 20.40 -0.10
N ALA A 43 13.54 21.61 -0.56
CA ALA A 43 13.69 21.90 -1.98
C ALA A 43 15.14 21.70 -2.42
N ASN A 44 15.33 21.50 -3.72
CA ASN A 44 16.64 21.49 -4.34
C ASN A 44 17.39 22.81 -4.05
N PRO A 45 18.52 22.77 -3.33
CA PRO A 45 19.20 23.98 -2.87
C PRO A 45 19.58 24.93 -4.01
N GLY A 46 19.14 26.19 -3.90
CA GLY A 46 19.48 27.24 -4.87
C GLY A 46 18.71 27.17 -6.19
N GLN A 47 17.77 26.24 -6.33
CA GLN A 47 16.94 26.10 -7.52
C GLN A 47 15.44 26.12 -7.18
N GLY A 48 15.04 25.62 -6.01
CA GLY A 48 13.68 25.74 -5.48
C GLY A 48 13.64 26.31 -4.06
N SER A 49 12.47 26.81 -3.68
CA SER A 49 12.13 27.15 -2.30
C SER A 49 10.92 26.32 -1.85
N LEU A 50 11.04 25.62 -0.72
CA LEU A 50 9.96 24.86 -0.12
C LEU A 50 9.28 25.66 0.99
N ALA A 51 7.95 25.68 0.99
CA ALA A 51 7.14 26.20 2.09
C ALA A 51 6.06 25.21 2.49
N PHE A 52 5.85 25.04 3.80
CA PHE A 52 4.67 24.37 4.32
C PHE A 52 3.46 25.32 4.30
N ILE A 53 2.31 24.83 3.84
CA ILE A 53 1.04 25.54 3.82
C ILE A 53 0.01 24.70 4.57
N SER A 54 -0.54 25.21 5.66
CA SER A 54 -1.39 24.44 6.59
C SER A 54 -2.82 24.14 6.09
N THR A 55 -3.20 24.65 4.91
CA THR A 55 -4.54 24.47 4.34
C THR A 55 -4.49 24.43 2.82
N GLY A 56 -5.50 23.82 2.19
CA GLY A 56 -5.65 23.79 0.73
C GLY A 56 -4.93 22.63 0.05
N GLY A 57 -4.45 21.65 0.83
CA GLY A 57 -4.09 20.30 0.37
C GLY A 57 -5.31 19.45 0.01
N ASN A 58 -5.13 18.13 -0.02
CA ASN A 58 -6.11 17.14 -0.45
C ASN A 58 -6.32 16.00 0.58
N PRO A 59 -6.96 16.24 1.73
CA PRO A 59 -7.32 17.51 2.35
C PRO A 59 -6.18 18.03 3.25
N GLY A 60 -6.38 19.19 3.90
CA GLY A 60 -5.47 19.64 4.95
C GLY A 60 -4.32 20.48 4.43
N GLY A 61 -3.11 20.23 4.94
CA GLY A 61 -1.90 20.96 4.57
C GLY A 61 -1.20 20.38 3.34
N HIS A 62 -0.14 21.04 2.87
CA HIS A 62 0.72 20.56 1.79
C HIS A 62 2.07 21.26 1.84
N VAL A 63 3.06 20.72 1.13
CA VAL A 63 4.27 21.48 0.80
C VAL A 63 4.14 22.10 -0.57
N ARG A 64 4.71 23.29 -0.72
CA ARG A 64 4.72 24.06 -1.95
C ARG A 64 6.16 24.34 -2.34
N ILE A 65 6.50 24.00 -3.58
CA ILE A 65 7.78 24.31 -4.19
C ILE A 65 7.56 25.46 -5.16
N THR A 66 8.32 26.53 -4.98
CA THR A 66 8.40 27.64 -5.93
C THR A 66 9.75 27.58 -6.63
N ASP A 67 9.74 27.59 -7.96
CA ASP A 67 10.95 27.84 -8.73
C ASP A 67 11.46 29.25 -8.44
N ILE A 68 12.67 29.34 -7.90
CA ILE A 68 13.36 30.59 -7.60
C ILE A 68 14.57 30.82 -8.50
N GLY A 69 14.84 29.88 -9.41
CA GLY A 69 15.80 29.99 -10.48
C GLY A 69 17.27 29.81 -10.09
N ALA A 70 17.97 29.10 -10.95
CA ALA A 70 19.14 29.61 -11.68
C ALA A 70 19.17 28.78 -12.96
N GLY A 71 19.05 29.39 -14.15
CA GLY A 71 18.83 28.76 -15.47
C GLY A 71 19.80 27.65 -15.88
N ILE A 72 19.80 26.56 -15.13
CA ILE A 72 20.57 25.35 -15.30
C ILE A 72 19.54 24.33 -15.76
N ASN A 73 19.59 24.01 -17.05
CA ASN A 73 18.83 22.92 -17.65
C ASN A 73 19.38 21.56 -17.18
N ASN A 74 19.36 21.30 -15.88
CA ASN A 74 19.33 19.94 -15.36
C ASN A 74 17.84 19.69 -15.10
N GLY A 75 17.27 18.57 -15.55
CA GLY A 75 15.82 18.29 -15.48
C GLY A 75 15.25 18.11 -14.07
N PHE A 76 15.87 18.72 -13.07
CA PHE A 76 15.55 18.63 -11.64
C PHE A 76 15.63 19.98 -10.92
N ALA A 77 15.61 21.10 -11.65
CA ALA A 77 15.85 22.44 -11.11
C ALA A 77 14.99 22.72 -9.86
N SER A 78 13.69 22.95 -10.00
CA SER A 78 12.83 23.25 -8.86
C SER A 78 12.36 21.99 -8.10
N GLY A 79 13.17 20.92 -7.99
CA GLY A 79 12.74 19.65 -7.37
C GLY A 79 12.53 19.68 -5.85
N ALA A 80 11.74 18.73 -5.35
CA ALA A 80 11.53 18.44 -3.93
C ALA A 80 12.28 17.17 -3.51
N PHE A 81 12.75 17.12 -2.26
CA PHE A 81 13.34 15.94 -1.64
C PHE A 81 12.55 15.53 -0.41
N VAL A 82 12.29 14.23 -0.30
CA VAL A 82 11.46 13.64 0.75
C VAL A 82 12.10 13.75 2.13
N GLY A 83 11.26 13.67 3.17
CA GLY A 83 11.71 13.63 4.56
C GLY A 83 12.45 12.34 4.97
N PRO A 84 13.10 12.34 6.14
CA PRO A 84 13.95 11.25 6.61
C PRO A 84 13.22 9.91 6.83
N GLN A 85 11.90 9.91 6.97
CA GLN A 85 11.08 8.71 7.16
C GLN A 85 11.08 7.77 5.94
N PHE A 86 11.46 8.26 4.76
CA PHE A 86 11.60 7.45 3.53
C PHE A 86 13.04 7.00 3.25
N LEU A 87 13.99 7.31 4.14
CA LEU A 87 15.40 6.94 4.00
C LEU A 87 15.71 5.64 4.76
N GLY A 88 16.90 5.09 4.56
CA GLY A 88 17.33 3.82 5.14
C GLY A 88 16.70 2.61 4.45
N ASN A 89 16.48 1.53 5.20
CA ASN A 89 15.98 0.28 4.62
C ASN A 89 14.47 0.35 4.35
N GLN A 90 14.11 0.43 3.07
CA GLN A 90 12.75 0.45 2.54
C GLN A 90 12.39 -0.86 1.81
N SER A 91 13.20 -1.92 1.95
CA SER A 91 13.00 -3.19 1.23
C SER A 91 11.67 -3.88 1.53
N VAL A 92 11.01 -3.50 2.63
CA VAL A 92 9.67 -4.00 2.93
C VAL A 92 8.68 -3.64 1.82
N PHE A 93 8.84 -2.48 1.17
CA PHE A 93 7.93 -1.96 0.15
C PHE A 93 8.14 -2.53 -1.26
N ASP A 94 9.01 -3.52 -1.44
CA ASP A 94 9.15 -4.23 -2.72
C ASP A 94 7.83 -4.92 -3.12
N GLY A 95 7.36 -4.64 -4.33
CA GLY A 95 6.04 -5.05 -4.82
C GLY A 95 4.89 -4.16 -4.33
N GLY A 96 5.19 -3.08 -3.60
CA GLY A 96 4.22 -2.08 -3.15
C GLY A 96 3.91 -1.02 -4.21
N THR A 97 3.37 0.11 -3.76
CA THR A 97 3.03 1.29 -4.55
C THR A 97 3.62 2.53 -3.91
N LEU A 98 4.19 3.40 -4.75
CA LEU A 98 4.40 4.81 -4.43
C LEU A 98 3.21 5.61 -4.95
N SER A 99 2.69 6.54 -4.15
CA SER A 99 1.69 7.51 -4.58
C SER A 99 1.97 8.91 -4.04
N LEU A 100 1.43 9.92 -4.70
CA LEU A 100 1.44 11.31 -4.28
C LEU A 100 0.35 12.10 -4.99
N ASP A 101 -0.05 13.21 -4.40
CA ASP A 101 -0.89 14.21 -5.04
C ASP A 101 -0.05 15.42 -5.43
N MET A 102 -0.30 15.98 -6.61
CA MET A 102 0.31 17.22 -7.06
C MET A 102 -0.74 18.23 -7.53
N ALA A 103 -0.43 19.52 -7.42
CA ALA A 103 -1.25 20.61 -7.96
C ALA A 103 -0.39 21.76 -8.47
N THR A 104 -0.82 22.40 -9.57
CA THR A 104 -0.19 23.64 -10.06
C THR A 104 -0.88 24.86 -9.46
N PHE A 105 -0.13 25.72 -8.76
CA PHE A 105 -0.63 26.97 -8.17
C PHE A 105 -0.26 28.20 -8.99
N ALA A 106 0.90 28.18 -9.62
CA ALA A 106 1.37 29.21 -10.52
C ALA A 106 2.30 28.59 -11.56
N GLY A 107 2.46 29.27 -12.68
CA GLY A 107 3.25 28.78 -13.81
C GLY A 107 2.53 29.07 -15.12
N GLY A 108 3.31 29.14 -16.19
CA GLY A 108 2.81 29.34 -17.54
C GLY A 108 3.97 29.48 -18.51
N GLY A 109 3.90 28.78 -19.64
CA GLY A 109 5.02 28.68 -20.57
C GLY A 109 4.98 27.36 -21.33
N GLY A 110 6.10 27.03 -21.99
CA GLY A 110 6.30 25.67 -22.51
C GLY A 110 6.40 24.68 -21.36
N THR A 111 5.91 23.45 -21.54
CA THR A 111 5.96 22.42 -20.50
C THR A 111 7.26 21.62 -20.56
N PHE A 112 7.83 21.28 -19.41
CA PHE A 112 8.96 20.37 -19.33
C PHE A 112 8.50 18.91 -19.22
N ALA A 113 9.14 18.03 -19.99
CA ALA A 113 8.84 16.60 -19.99
C ALA A 113 9.33 15.88 -18.72
N SER A 114 10.24 16.49 -17.96
CA SER A 114 10.77 15.95 -16.71
C SER A 114 9.84 16.16 -15.51
N PHE A 115 8.73 16.87 -15.67
CA PHE A 115 7.79 17.06 -14.57
C PHE A 115 7.24 15.72 -14.07
N GLY A 116 7.31 15.49 -12.76
CA GLY A 116 6.85 14.25 -12.13
C GLY A 116 7.81 13.08 -12.32
N THR A 117 9.05 13.29 -12.78
CA THR A 117 10.10 12.29 -12.66
C THR A 117 10.48 12.14 -11.18
N ILE A 118 10.46 10.91 -10.68
CA ILE A 118 10.94 10.54 -9.35
C ILE A 118 12.33 9.95 -9.50
N LEU A 119 13.30 10.49 -8.75
CA LEU A 119 14.63 9.91 -8.57
C LEU A 119 14.67 9.15 -7.26
N LEU A 120 15.16 7.91 -7.28
CA LEU A 120 15.38 7.12 -6.08
C LEU A 120 16.84 6.64 -6.07
N THR A 121 17.57 7.03 -5.03
CA THR A 121 18.99 6.72 -4.85
C THR A 121 19.19 5.88 -3.62
N GLY A 122 19.89 4.75 -3.78
CA GLY A 122 20.25 3.86 -2.67
C GLY A 122 21.42 2.96 -3.03
N ASN A 123 22.24 2.63 -2.03
CA ASN A 123 23.45 1.82 -2.19
C ASN A 123 24.36 2.26 -3.38
N GLY A 124 24.48 3.57 -3.61
CA GLY A 124 25.30 4.16 -4.68
C GLY A 124 24.70 4.13 -6.10
N SER A 125 23.52 3.56 -6.28
CA SER A 125 22.78 3.54 -7.55
C SER A 125 21.61 4.52 -7.53
N THR A 126 21.27 5.08 -8.70
CA THR A 126 20.09 5.94 -8.87
C THR A 126 19.24 5.41 -10.01
N VAL A 127 17.93 5.30 -9.76
CA VAL A 127 16.91 4.90 -10.73
C VAL A 127 15.84 5.98 -10.83
N THR A 128 15.12 6.00 -11.94
CA THR A 128 14.07 7.00 -12.20
C THR A 128 12.80 6.36 -12.69
N ILE A 129 11.67 7.00 -12.38
CA ILE A 129 10.38 6.67 -12.97
C ILE A 129 9.58 7.94 -13.20
N ASP A 130 8.87 8.03 -14.32
CA ASP A 130 7.97 9.15 -14.60
C ASP A 130 6.56 8.78 -14.15
N VAL A 131 6.02 9.50 -13.16
CA VAL A 131 4.64 9.27 -12.67
C VAL A 131 3.63 10.22 -13.28
N ALA A 132 4.09 11.31 -13.89
CA ALA A 132 3.26 12.28 -14.59
C ALA A 132 3.79 12.55 -16.00
N THR A 133 2.89 12.83 -16.94
CA THR A 133 3.23 13.23 -18.31
C THR A 133 3.07 14.74 -18.54
N SER A 134 2.42 15.43 -17.60
CA SER A 134 2.20 16.86 -17.61
C SER A 134 1.82 17.34 -16.21
N ALA A 135 2.02 18.63 -15.93
CA ALA A 135 1.61 19.23 -14.67
C ALA A 135 0.07 19.27 -14.53
N PRO A 136 -0.46 19.06 -13.30
CA PRO A 136 -1.89 19.10 -13.04
C PRO A 136 -2.52 20.43 -13.45
N ALA A 137 -3.60 20.37 -14.22
CA ALA A 137 -4.41 21.52 -14.58
C ALA A 137 -5.73 21.51 -13.78
N GLY A 138 -5.98 22.57 -13.02
CA GLY A 138 -7.29 22.81 -12.38
C GLY A 138 -7.53 22.14 -11.03
N GLY A 139 -6.48 21.71 -10.31
CA GLY A 139 -6.58 21.22 -8.94
C GLY A 139 -5.57 20.13 -8.61
N TRP A 140 -5.80 19.46 -7.48
CA TRP A 140 -5.04 18.29 -7.04
C TRP A 140 -5.34 17.08 -7.93
N GLN A 141 -4.30 16.35 -8.31
CA GLN A 141 -4.36 15.09 -9.03
C GLN A 141 -3.44 14.06 -8.39
N SER A 142 -3.90 12.82 -8.32
CA SER A 142 -3.15 11.70 -7.77
C SER A 142 -2.34 10.98 -8.84
N PHE A 143 -1.11 10.66 -8.49
CA PHE A 143 -0.16 9.92 -9.32
C PHE A 143 0.38 8.74 -8.54
N SER A 144 0.75 7.67 -9.25
CA SER A 144 1.30 6.48 -8.62
C SER A 144 2.21 5.69 -9.57
N ALA A 145 3.08 4.89 -8.97
CA ALA A 145 3.89 3.89 -9.65
C ALA A 145 4.09 2.66 -8.76
N SER A 146 4.29 1.51 -9.37
CA SER A 146 4.67 0.30 -8.63
C SER A 146 6.10 0.43 -8.11
N LEU A 147 6.32 -0.06 -6.89
CA LEU A 147 7.64 -0.19 -6.26
C LEU A 147 8.22 -1.58 -6.55
N ASP A 148 8.45 -1.87 -7.83
CA ASP A 148 9.03 -3.14 -8.28
C ASP A 148 10.14 -2.93 -9.32
N ALA A 149 11.04 -3.91 -9.42
CA ALA A 149 12.20 -3.81 -10.30
C ALA A 149 11.83 -3.60 -11.78
N ALA A 150 10.72 -4.19 -12.23
CA ALA A 150 10.31 -4.13 -13.63
C ALA A 150 9.86 -2.71 -14.04
N SER A 151 9.09 -2.04 -13.17
CA SER A 151 8.60 -0.69 -13.39
C SER A 151 9.74 0.34 -13.41
N TRP A 152 10.79 0.09 -12.63
CA TRP A 152 11.98 0.95 -12.55
C TRP A 152 13.10 0.54 -13.52
N GLY A 153 12.86 -0.46 -14.38
CA GLY A 153 13.77 -0.85 -15.46
C GLY A 153 15.10 -1.48 -15.01
N VAL A 154 15.13 -2.12 -13.84
CA VAL A 154 16.34 -2.75 -13.25
C VAL A 154 16.12 -4.22 -12.91
N SER A 155 17.19 -4.93 -12.56
CA SER A 155 17.07 -6.31 -12.06
C SER A 155 16.52 -6.33 -10.63
N GLN A 156 15.88 -7.43 -10.21
CA GLN A 156 15.38 -7.59 -8.84
C GLN A 156 16.50 -7.45 -7.79
N THR A 157 17.70 -7.95 -8.10
CA THR A 157 18.86 -7.84 -7.22
C THR A 157 19.29 -6.39 -7.03
N ASP A 158 19.34 -5.61 -8.12
CA ASP A 158 19.70 -4.19 -8.05
C ASP A 158 18.63 -3.38 -7.33
N TRP A 159 17.36 -3.66 -7.60
CA TRP A 159 16.22 -3.02 -6.94
C TRP A 159 16.24 -3.21 -5.43
N LEU A 160 16.39 -4.46 -4.96
CA LEU A 160 16.52 -4.75 -3.53
C LEU A 160 17.79 -4.14 -2.93
N GLY A 161 18.88 -4.09 -3.69
CA GLY A 161 20.11 -3.39 -3.30
C GLY A 161 19.86 -1.91 -3.04
N ILE A 162 19.13 -1.24 -3.94
CA ILE A 162 18.74 0.17 -3.81
C ILE A 162 17.83 0.38 -2.59
N LEU A 163 16.75 -0.42 -2.46
CA LEU A 163 15.80 -0.28 -1.35
C LEU A 163 16.40 -0.63 0.02
N SER A 164 17.47 -1.43 0.08
CA SER A 164 18.09 -1.81 1.36
C SER A 164 18.75 -0.65 2.11
N ASP A 165 19.09 0.43 1.41
CA ASP A 165 19.68 1.65 1.97
C ASP A 165 19.38 2.86 1.07
N VAL A 166 18.15 3.36 1.15
CA VAL A 166 17.71 4.56 0.44
C VAL A 166 18.35 5.79 1.08
N THR A 167 19.02 6.58 0.26
CA THR A 167 19.77 7.77 0.69
C THR A 167 19.15 9.07 0.19
N SER A 168 18.36 9.02 -0.88
CA SER A 168 17.63 10.18 -1.40
C SER A 168 16.44 9.72 -2.23
N ILE A 169 15.31 10.42 -2.09
CA ILE A 169 14.21 10.39 -3.06
C ILE A 169 13.90 11.83 -3.42
N GLY A 170 13.91 12.12 -4.71
CA GLY A 170 13.56 13.42 -5.25
C GLY A 170 12.35 13.33 -6.17
N ILE A 171 11.64 14.45 -6.31
CA ILE A 171 10.57 14.65 -7.28
C ILE A 171 10.87 15.90 -8.11
N ALA A 172 10.90 15.77 -9.43
CA ALA A 172 11.04 16.90 -10.34
C ALA A 172 9.71 17.66 -10.41
N THR A 173 9.69 18.90 -9.90
CA THR A 173 8.51 19.77 -9.93
C THR A 173 8.62 20.96 -10.87
N ASP A 174 9.64 20.98 -11.72
CA ASP A 174 9.81 22.00 -12.75
C ASP A 174 8.87 21.69 -13.93
N ALA A 175 7.72 22.36 -13.95
CA ALA A 175 6.62 22.09 -14.85
C ALA A 175 6.66 22.96 -16.10
N PHE A 176 7.06 24.23 -15.97
CA PHE A 176 6.92 25.22 -17.02
C PHE A 176 8.21 26.03 -17.23
N ASP A 177 8.44 26.46 -18.47
CA ASP A 177 9.49 27.44 -18.78
C ASP A 177 9.17 28.78 -18.09
N GLY A 178 10.01 29.13 -17.11
CA GLY A 178 9.83 30.28 -16.23
C GLY A 178 9.34 29.88 -14.85
N ALA A 179 9.19 30.86 -13.96
CA ALA A 179 8.84 30.58 -12.58
C ALA A 179 7.46 29.91 -12.45
N ASP A 180 7.43 28.78 -11.75
CA ASP A 180 6.22 28.04 -11.42
C ASP A 180 6.13 27.73 -9.92
N THR A 181 4.98 27.18 -9.54
CA THR A 181 4.71 26.81 -8.16
C THR A 181 3.84 25.57 -8.13
N ILE A 182 4.41 24.50 -7.57
CA ILE A 182 3.79 23.18 -7.49
C ILE A 182 3.57 22.81 -6.03
N GLY A 183 2.39 22.27 -5.74
CA GLY A 183 2.10 21.62 -4.46
C GLY A 183 2.34 20.12 -4.55
N ILE A 184 2.81 19.53 -3.44
CA ILE A 184 2.87 18.10 -3.22
C ILE A 184 2.13 17.80 -1.92
N ASP A 185 1.32 16.75 -1.94
CA ASP A 185 0.59 16.23 -0.80
C ASP A 185 0.51 14.70 -0.85
N ASN A 186 0.14 14.04 0.26
CA ASN A 186 -0.12 12.61 0.36
C ASN A 186 0.95 11.69 -0.24
N PHE A 187 2.24 12.04 -0.09
CA PHE A 187 3.32 11.19 -0.60
C PHE A 187 3.47 9.93 0.26
N GLN A 188 3.41 8.75 -0.34
CA GLN A 188 3.26 7.49 0.38
C GLN A 188 3.98 6.33 -0.29
N PHE A 189 4.56 5.44 0.53
CA PHE A 189 4.81 4.04 0.15
C PHE A 189 3.80 3.14 0.86
N GLN A 190 3.23 2.17 0.15
CA GLN A 190 2.24 1.24 0.69
C GLN A 190 2.40 -0.16 0.08
N ILE A 191 2.12 -1.20 0.88
CA ILE A 191 1.91 -2.57 0.40
C ILE A 191 0.44 -2.92 0.59
N ASP A 192 -0.20 -3.33 -0.51
CA ASP A 192 -1.57 -3.83 -0.47
C ASP A 192 -1.58 -5.33 -0.14
N ASP A 193 -1.78 -5.65 1.13
CA ASP A 193 -1.92 -7.05 1.58
C ASP A 193 -3.16 -7.77 1.03
N ASN A 194 -4.04 -7.06 0.31
CA ASN A 194 -5.22 -7.63 -0.34
C ASN A 194 -4.88 -8.65 -1.43
N ALA A 195 -3.61 -8.77 -1.82
CA ALA A 195 -3.13 -9.71 -2.84
C ALA A 195 -2.91 -11.15 -2.35
N ILE A 196 -3.11 -11.47 -1.05
CA ILE A 196 -3.00 -12.85 -0.55
C ILE A 196 -4.39 -13.50 -0.47
N PRO A 197 -4.76 -14.42 -1.39
CA PRO A 197 -5.95 -15.24 -1.22
C PRO A 197 -5.83 -15.99 0.10
N ALA A 198 -6.90 -15.98 0.90
CA ALA A 198 -6.95 -16.70 2.17
C ALA A 198 -6.36 -18.13 1.99
N PRO A 199 -5.48 -18.61 2.88
CA PRO A 199 -4.75 -19.85 2.68
C PRO A 199 -5.73 -20.97 2.32
N ALA A 200 -5.43 -21.74 1.26
CA ALA A 200 -6.26 -22.84 0.77
C ALA A 200 -6.63 -23.88 1.87
N THR A 201 -5.94 -23.83 3.01
CA THR A 201 -6.28 -24.52 4.26
C THR A 201 -7.71 -24.23 4.73
N LEU A 202 -8.24 -23.01 4.54
CA LEU A 202 -9.63 -22.67 4.84
C LEU A 202 -10.62 -23.31 3.85
N ALA A 203 -10.22 -23.48 2.59
CA ALA A 203 -11.01 -24.17 1.57
C ALA A 203 -11.00 -25.71 1.74
N LEU A 204 -9.92 -26.29 2.26
CA LEU A 204 -9.86 -27.72 2.61
C LEU A 204 -10.63 -28.06 3.88
N LEU A 205 -10.68 -27.14 4.86
CA LEU A 205 -11.45 -27.33 6.08
C LEU A 205 -12.97 -27.33 5.81
N SER A 206 -13.44 -26.54 4.85
CA SER A 206 -14.86 -26.50 4.46
C SER A 206 -15.29 -27.75 3.68
N LEU A 207 -14.40 -28.38 2.92
CA LEU A 207 -14.66 -29.66 2.25
C LEU A 207 -14.69 -30.86 3.23
N GLY A 208 -13.90 -30.81 4.31
CA GLY A 208 -13.86 -31.89 5.32
C GLY A 208 -15.14 -32.01 6.16
N LEU A 209 -15.83 -30.90 6.43
CA LEU A 209 -17.09 -30.90 7.20
C LEU A 209 -18.31 -31.38 6.40
N GLY A 210 -18.26 -31.35 5.07
CA GLY A 210 -19.37 -31.78 4.21
C GLY A 210 -19.54 -33.30 4.06
N LEU A 211 -18.48 -34.08 4.28
CA LEU A 211 -18.49 -35.53 4.05
C LEU A 211 -18.86 -36.36 5.30
N GLY A 212 -18.95 -35.76 6.48
CA GLY A 212 -19.21 -36.48 7.74
C GLY A 212 -20.68 -36.79 8.08
N LEU A 213 -21.65 -36.28 7.31
CA LEU A 213 -23.08 -36.37 7.69
C LEU A 213 -23.88 -37.48 6.97
N SER A 214 -23.25 -38.30 6.13
CA SER A 214 -23.95 -39.30 5.30
C SER A 214 -23.54 -40.75 5.61
N ALA A 215 -23.61 -41.17 6.88
CA ALA A 215 -23.46 -42.60 7.21
C ALA A 215 -24.13 -43.00 8.54
N ALA A 216 -25.47 -42.98 8.59
CA ALA A 216 -26.21 -43.74 9.62
C ALA A 216 -27.68 -43.95 9.24
N LYS A 217 -27.94 -44.68 8.16
CA LYS A 217 -29.20 -45.42 8.00
C LYS A 217 -28.84 -46.83 7.57
N TRP A 218 -29.18 -47.78 8.42
CA TRP A 218 -29.40 -49.23 8.25
C TRP A 218 -29.32 -49.79 9.69
N CYS A 219 -30.13 -50.71 10.19
CA CYS A 219 -31.12 -51.62 9.65
C CYS A 219 -31.83 -52.19 10.89
N ARG A 220 -33.16 -52.34 10.91
CA ARG A 220 -33.79 -53.41 11.72
C ARG A 220 -35.00 -54.00 11.01
N HIS A 221 -34.86 -55.27 10.68
CA HIS A 221 -35.91 -56.19 10.26
C HIS A 221 -36.12 -57.24 11.40
N PRO A 222 -37.03 -58.23 11.28
CA PRO A 222 -38.31 -58.29 12.00
C PRO A 222 -38.39 -59.50 12.96
N SER A 223 -39.36 -59.55 13.89
CA SER A 223 -39.85 -60.85 14.43
C SER A 223 -41.24 -60.76 15.08
N ARG A 224 -42.12 -61.66 14.66
CA ARG A 224 -43.42 -62.02 15.26
C ARG A 224 -43.26 -62.87 16.53
N LEU A 225 -44.32 -62.99 17.33
CA LEU A 225 -44.97 -64.19 17.95
C LEU A 225 -45.73 -63.75 19.23
N VAL A 226 -47.06 -63.81 19.33
CA VAL A 226 -47.93 -64.95 19.78
C VAL A 226 -47.44 -65.50 21.14
N SER A 227 -48.18 -65.60 22.25
CA SER A 227 -49.58 -66.02 22.52
C SER A 227 -50.09 -65.57 23.91
N ARG A 228 -51.43 -65.66 24.06
CA ARG A 228 -52.32 -65.66 25.26
C ARG A 228 -51.90 -66.62 26.41
N PRO A 229 -52.52 -66.61 27.61
CA PRO A 229 -53.97 -66.79 27.89
C PRO A 229 -54.79 -65.50 28.00
#